data_AF-A0A3T1DF74-F1
#
_entry.id   AF-A0A3T1DF74-F1
#
_cell.length_a   1.000
_cell.length_b   1.000
_cell.length_c   1.000
_cell.angle_alpha   90.00
_cell.angle_beta   90.00
_cell.angle_gamma   90.00
#
_symmetry.space_group_name_H-M   'P 1'
#
loop_
_entity.id
_entity.type
_entity.pdbx_description
1 polymer ?
#
loop_
_entity_poly.entity_id
_entity_poly.type
_entity_poly.pdbx_seq_one_letter_code
_entity_poly.pdbx_strand_id
1 'polypeptide(L)'
;MIKVNRDKNIGKVLLIVEGLSTEFYLLHRIFTRIFNYQFEKLDRMLKYGKFNEQEGIQSSVFVINTKESAISFIKDTDEFLESMFEKLIEEYQFPVDRAAIFYIFDRDVNSNTDTVLIRDLLRSLSSSRENNGFNRQGLLLLSYPSVESFVASNFIENTFNLSFGTGDELKRYLNDQKINQCKITEESIKSAVIEMDYALKQVGVTEYNLDHFSDTNLFIFNTQEEKYILYQNYRLLSLLCVILLDLGLIEVIDSE
;
A
#
# COMPACT_ATOMS: atom_id res chain seq x y z
N MET A 1 21.86 0.14 -6.69
CA MET A 1 21.44 1.50 -7.09
C MET A 1 19.93 1.53 -7.28
N ILE A 2 19.24 2.60 -6.89
CA ILE A 2 17.79 2.74 -7.13
C ILE A 2 17.56 3.72 -8.27
N LYS A 3 16.83 3.28 -9.29
CA LYS A 3 16.43 4.08 -10.44
C LYS A 3 14.93 4.41 -10.35
N VAL A 4 14.58 5.65 -10.68
CA VAL A 4 13.20 6.14 -10.70
C VAL A 4 12.80 6.45 -12.14
N ASN A 5 11.68 5.87 -12.59
CA ASN A 5 11.14 6.00 -13.94
C ASN A 5 9.94 6.96 -13.95
N ARG A 6 10.19 8.28 -13.95
CA ARG A 6 9.13 9.31 -13.86
C ARG A 6 8.10 9.24 -14.99
N ASP A 7 8.55 8.91 -16.20
CA ASP A 7 7.71 8.93 -17.40
C ASP A 7 7.11 7.54 -17.72
N LYS A 8 7.19 6.60 -16.78
CA LYS A 8 6.63 5.25 -16.97
C LYS A 8 5.13 5.35 -17.21
N ASN A 9 4.63 4.69 -18.25
CA ASN A 9 3.19 4.50 -18.40
C ASN A 9 2.77 3.33 -17.50
N ILE A 10 2.00 3.64 -16.46
CA ILE A 10 1.46 2.67 -15.48
C ILE A 10 0.03 2.23 -15.81
N GLY A 11 -0.55 2.74 -16.91
CA GLY A 11 -1.93 2.47 -17.28
C GLY A 11 -2.94 2.99 -16.25
N LYS A 12 -3.93 2.16 -15.91
CA LYS A 12 -4.96 2.47 -14.92
C LYS A 12 -4.65 1.72 -13.63
N VAL A 13 -4.64 2.42 -12.51
CA VAL A 13 -4.35 1.84 -11.20
C VAL A 13 -5.47 2.17 -10.23
N LEU A 14 -6.01 1.16 -9.57
CA LEU A 14 -7.00 1.29 -8.51
C LEU A 14 -6.35 0.98 -7.16
N LEU A 15 -6.42 1.92 -6.24
CA LEU A 15 -5.92 1.77 -4.87
C LEU A 15 -7.11 1.76 -3.92
N ILE A 16 -7.22 0.69 -3.14
CA ILE A 16 -8.29 0.49 -2.15
C ILE A 16 -7.65 0.57 -0.78
N VAL A 17 -8.00 1.59 0.00
CA VAL A 17 -7.36 1.86 1.30
C VAL A 17 -8.32 1.67 2.46
N GLU A 18 -7.76 1.45 3.65
CA GLU A 18 -8.52 1.35 4.90
C GLU A 18 -9.07 2.71 5.38
N GLY A 19 -8.24 3.76 5.36
CA GLY A 19 -8.56 5.07 5.94
C GLY A 19 -9.14 6.10 4.96
N LEU A 20 -8.93 7.38 5.27
CA LEU A 20 -9.55 8.52 4.57
C LEU A 20 -8.58 9.68 4.35
N SER A 21 -8.03 10.25 5.42
CA SER A 21 -7.25 11.49 5.28
C SER A 21 -5.78 11.22 4.98
N THR A 22 -5.15 10.37 5.80
CA THR A 22 -3.71 10.12 5.74
C THR A 22 -3.32 9.41 4.44
N GLU A 23 -4.02 8.34 4.09
CA GLU A 23 -3.73 7.49 2.94
C GLU A 23 -4.00 8.23 1.62
N PHE A 24 -5.15 8.89 1.48
CA PHE A 24 -5.44 9.66 0.26
C PHE A 24 -4.43 10.79 0.07
N TYR A 25 -4.04 11.48 1.14
CA TYR A 25 -3.00 12.51 1.05
C TYR A 25 -1.66 11.90 0.62
N LEU A 26 -1.26 10.79 1.25
CA LEU A 26 -0.01 10.11 0.96
C LEU A 26 0.06 9.65 -0.50
N LEU A 27 -1.00 9.00 -0.99
CA LEU A 27 -1.09 8.50 -2.35
C LEU A 27 -1.10 9.64 -3.37
N HIS A 28 -1.84 10.72 -3.10
CA HIS A 28 -1.79 11.93 -3.94
C HIS A 28 -0.39 12.56 -3.94
N ARG A 29 0.32 12.56 -2.80
CA ARG A 29 1.71 13.05 -2.73
C ARG A 29 2.63 12.22 -3.62
N ILE A 30 2.52 10.90 -3.57
CA ILE A 30 3.34 9.99 -4.38
C ILE A 30 2.98 10.13 -5.86
N PHE A 31 1.75 9.75 -6.24
CA PHE A 31 1.39 9.58 -7.64
C PHE A 31 1.21 10.90 -8.38
N THR A 32 0.77 11.96 -7.71
CA THR A 32 0.57 13.27 -8.37
C THR A 32 1.76 14.20 -8.19
N ARG A 33 2.22 14.43 -6.95
CA ARG A 33 3.24 15.47 -6.73
C ARG A 33 4.65 15.03 -7.10
N ILE A 34 4.94 13.72 -7.05
CA ILE A 34 6.27 13.18 -7.40
C ILE A 34 6.26 12.64 -8.82
N PHE A 35 5.29 11.79 -9.16
CA PHE A 35 5.24 11.14 -10.47
C PHE A 35 4.35 11.84 -11.52
N ASN A 36 3.66 12.92 -11.15
CA ASN A 36 2.84 13.71 -12.07
C ASN A 36 1.75 12.92 -12.84
N TYR A 37 1.14 11.90 -12.21
CA TYR A 37 -0.02 11.21 -12.79
C TYR A 37 -1.34 11.92 -12.48
N GLN A 38 -2.36 11.66 -13.31
CA GLN A 38 -3.74 12.02 -12.99
C GLN A 38 -4.19 11.21 -11.77
N PHE A 39 -4.86 11.88 -10.84
CA PHE A 39 -5.33 11.26 -9.60
C PHE A 39 -6.78 11.59 -9.34
N GLU A 40 -7.56 10.56 -9.10
CA GLU A 40 -8.97 10.64 -8.77
C GLU A 40 -9.22 9.95 -7.45
N LYS A 41 -10.22 10.43 -6.73
CA LYS A 41 -10.66 9.82 -5.48
C LYS A 41 -12.17 9.79 -5.38
N LEU A 42 -12.68 8.74 -4.75
CA LEU A 42 -14.06 8.66 -4.30
C LEU A 42 -14.07 8.00 -2.92
N ASP A 43 -14.37 8.79 -1.89
CA ASP A 43 -14.39 8.25 -0.53
C ASP A 43 -15.72 7.52 -0.21
N ARG A 44 -15.76 6.78 0.91
CA ARG A 44 -16.99 6.08 1.37
C ARG A 44 -18.19 7.00 1.65
N MET A 45 -17.97 8.32 1.74
CA MET A 45 -19.05 9.31 1.82
C MET A 45 -19.46 9.83 0.44
N LEU A 46 -18.98 9.19 -0.62
CA LEU A 46 -19.18 9.53 -2.02
C LEU A 46 -18.65 10.92 -2.41
N LYS A 47 -17.64 11.42 -1.69
CA LYS A 47 -17.00 12.69 -2.06
C LYS A 47 -15.93 12.44 -3.11
N TYR A 48 -16.25 12.86 -4.33
CA TYR A 48 -15.34 12.80 -5.45
C TYR A 48 -14.31 13.95 -5.42
N GLY A 49 -13.11 13.67 -5.93
CA GLY A 49 -12.12 14.70 -6.22
C GLY A 49 -11.19 14.26 -7.35
N LYS A 50 -10.86 15.20 -8.23
CA LYS A 50 -9.95 14.98 -9.37
C LYS A 50 -8.81 15.99 -9.32
N PHE A 51 -7.62 15.51 -9.64
CA PHE A 51 -6.38 16.27 -9.54
C PHE A 51 -5.50 15.98 -10.75
N ASN A 52 -4.74 17.00 -11.15
CA ASN A 52 -3.75 16.93 -12.21
C ASN A 52 -4.31 16.55 -13.59
N GLU A 53 -5.33 17.30 -14.02
CA GLU A 53 -6.01 17.15 -15.32
C GLU A 53 -5.18 17.73 -16.47
N GLN A 54 -3.96 17.26 -16.64
CA GLN A 54 -3.13 17.65 -17.78
C GLN A 54 -3.51 16.82 -19.01
N GLU A 55 -3.69 17.48 -20.15
CA GLU A 55 -3.89 16.78 -21.43
C GLU A 55 -2.65 15.94 -21.77
N GLY A 56 -2.88 14.71 -22.27
CA GLY A 56 -1.82 13.81 -22.71
C GLY A 56 -1.31 12.80 -21.67
N ILE A 57 -1.69 12.92 -20.39
CA ILE A 57 -1.38 11.89 -19.39
C ILE A 57 -2.33 10.70 -19.59
N GLN A 58 -1.81 9.58 -20.07
CA GLN A 58 -2.61 8.35 -20.24
C GLN A 58 -2.78 7.57 -18.92
N SER A 59 -1.78 7.68 -18.04
CA SER A 59 -1.76 6.98 -16.76
C SER A 59 -2.60 7.69 -15.70
N SER A 60 -3.47 6.96 -15.00
CA SER A 60 -4.29 7.53 -13.94
C SER A 60 -4.43 6.58 -12.77
N VAL A 61 -4.44 7.16 -11.57
CA VAL A 61 -4.63 6.48 -10.30
C VAL A 61 -5.99 6.87 -9.73
N PHE A 62 -6.83 5.89 -9.42
CA PHE A 62 -8.09 6.10 -8.72
C PHE A 62 -7.97 5.52 -7.32
N VAL A 63 -8.34 6.29 -6.30
CA VAL A 63 -8.31 5.86 -4.91
C VAL A 63 -9.72 5.80 -4.34
N ILE A 64 -10.08 4.65 -3.79
CA ILE A 64 -11.29 4.46 -3.01
C ILE A 64 -10.90 3.87 -1.65
N ASN A 65 -11.87 3.78 -0.74
CA ASN A 65 -11.67 3.12 0.53
C ASN A 65 -12.82 2.17 0.84
N THR A 66 -12.58 1.18 1.69
CA THR A 66 -13.62 0.29 2.20
C THR A 66 -14.66 1.04 3.04
N LYS A 67 -15.82 0.41 3.23
CA LYS A 67 -16.92 0.96 4.04
C LYS A 67 -16.48 1.30 5.46
N GLU A 68 -15.69 0.43 6.07
CA GLU A 68 -15.09 0.66 7.38
C GLU A 68 -13.58 0.46 7.34
N SER A 69 -12.90 1.00 8.34
CA SER A 69 -11.45 0.93 8.49
C SER A 69 -10.97 -0.41 9.07
N ALA A 70 -11.66 -1.51 8.80
CA ALA A 70 -11.20 -2.83 9.21
C ALA A 70 -11.00 -3.71 7.97
N ILE A 71 -9.94 -4.51 8.00
CA ILE A 71 -9.55 -5.37 6.87
C ILE A 71 -10.64 -6.39 6.50
N SER A 72 -11.54 -6.70 7.43
CA SER A 72 -12.70 -7.56 7.20
C SER A 72 -13.67 -7.01 6.16
N PHE A 73 -13.71 -5.68 5.97
CA PHE A 73 -14.54 -5.05 4.96
C PHE A 73 -14.00 -5.21 3.54
N ILE A 74 -12.82 -5.80 3.35
CA ILE A 74 -12.38 -6.29 2.04
C ILE A 74 -13.23 -7.49 1.59
N LYS A 75 -13.71 -8.34 2.52
CA LYS A 75 -14.63 -9.43 2.17
C LYS A 75 -15.98 -8.91 1.70
N ASP A 76 -16.31 -7.65 2.02
CA ASP A 76 -17.42 -6.91 1.43
C ASP A 76 -18.72 -7.72 1.46
N THR A 77 -19.13 -8.12 2.66
CA THR A 77 -20.31 -8.96 2.89
C THR A 77 -21.63 -8.28 2.51
N ASP A 78 -21.58 -6.97 2.27
CA ASP A 78 -22.71 -6.10 1.96
C ASP A 78 -22.60 -5.42 0.58
N GLU A 79 -21.77 -5.97 -0.32
CA GLU A 79 -21.64 -5.55 -1.72
C GLU A 79 -21.22 -4.07 -1.90
N PHE A 80 -20.61 -3.46 -0.88
CA PHE A 80 -20.18 -2.07 -0.92
C PHE A 80 -19.07 -1.82 -1.93
N LEU A 81 -17.97 -2.58 -1.91
CA LEU A 81 -16.90 -2.49 -2.90
C LEU A 81 -17.40 -2.86 -4.31
N GLU A 82 -18.25 -3.87 -4.42
CA GLU A 82 -18.90 -4.18 -5.70
C GLU A 82 -19.68 -2.97 -6.25
N SER A 83 -20.52 -2.32 -5.44
CA SER A 83 -21.24 -1.11 -5.84
C SER A 83 -20.30 0.06 -6.19
N MET A 84 -19.18 0.17 -5.49
CA MET A 84 -18.16 1.18 -5.79
C MET A 84 -17.52 0.90 -7.14
N PHE A 85 -17.19 -0.36 -7.46
CA PHE A 85 -16.63 -0.74 -8.76
C PHE A 85 -17.59 -0.46 -9.91
N GLU A 86 -18.88 -0.79 -9.75
CA GLU A 86 -19.93 -0.43 -10.72
C GLU A 86 -19.96 1.08 -10.95
N LYS A 87 -19.96 1.86 -9.87
CA LYS A 87 -19.94 3.33 -9.95
C LYS A 87 -18.69 3.87 -10.66
N LEU A 88 -17.51 3.30 -10.40
CA LEU A 88 -16.27 3.65 -11.08
C LEU A 88 -16.36 3.42 -12.60
N ILE A 89 -16.95 2.29 -13.00
CA ILE A 89 -17.12 1.92 -14.41
C ILE A 89 -18.16 2.84 -15.08
N GLU A 90 -19.35 2.94 -14.49
CA GLU A 90 -20.51 3.58 -15.12
C GLU A 90 -20.44 5.11 -15.07
N GLU A 91 -20.08 5.70 -13.93
CA GLU A 91 -20.12 7.16 -13.75
C GLU A 91 -18.78 7.81 -14.07
N TYR A 92 -17.66 7.18 -13.69
CA TYR A 92 -16.33 7.76 -13.82
C TYR A 92 -15.54 7.21 -15.01
N GLN A 93 -16.11 6.25 -15.75
CA GLN A 93 -15.49 5.65 -16.94
C GLN A 93 -14.11 5.05 -16.64
N PHE A 94 -13.90 4.57 -15.40
CA PHE A 94 -12.66 3.95 -14.96
C PHE A 94 -12.75 2.43 -15.17
N PRO A 95 -11.87 1.82 -15.98
CA PRO A 95 -11.96 0.42 -16.34
C PRO A 95 -11.35 -0.47 -15.24
N VAL A 96 -12.14 -0.75 -14.20
CA VAL A 96 -11.72 -1.56 -13.04
C VAL A 96 -11.17 -2.93 -13.46
N ASP A 97 -11.81 -3.57 -14.44
CA ASP A 97 -11.45 -4.87 -15.01
C ASP A 97 -10.07 -4.93 -15.68
N ARG A 98 -9.53 -3.77 -16.09
CA ARG A 98 -8.21 -3.65 -16.76
C ARG A 98 -7.19 -2.89 -15.93
N ALA A 99 -7.56 -2.50 -14.72
CA ALA A 99 -6.67 -1.76 -13.82
C ALA A 99 -5.76 -2.71 -13.04
N ALA A 100 -4.57 -2.24 -12.68
CA ALA A 100 -3.81 -2.85 -11.59
C ALA A 100 -4.47 -2.48 -10.27
N ILE A 101 -4.83 -3.46 -9.44
CA ILE A 101 -5.58 -3.26 -8.20
C ILE A 101 -4.69 -3.57 -6.99
N PHE A 102 -4.60 -2.63 -6.06
CA PHE A 102 -3.88 -2.82 -4.80
C PHE A 102 -4.76 -2.48 -3.60
N TYR A 103 -4.69 -3.31 -2.57
CA TYR A 103 -5.33 -3.08 -1.28
C TYR A 103 -4.24 -2.66 -0.28
N ILE A 104 -4.38 -1.51 0.35
CA ILE A 104 -3.38 -0.96 1.29
C ILE A 104 -4.03 -0.86 2.67
N PHE A 105 -3.58 -1.70 3.59
CA PHE A 105 -4.19 -1.85 4.92
C PHE A 105 -3.15 -1.86 6.03
N ASP A 106 -3.60 -1.49 7.21
CA ASP A 106 -2.77 -1.47 8.40
C ASP A 106 -2.87 -2.80 9.13
N ARG A 107 -1.74 -3.30 9.63
CA ARG A 107 -1.74 -4.39 10.59
C ARG A 107 -1.93 -3.81 12.00
N ASP A 108 -3.14 -3.35 12.27
CA ASP A 108 -3.54 -2.98 13.63
C ASP A 108 -4.12 -4.19 14.36
N VAL A 109 -3.42 -4.62 15.41
CA VAL A 109 -3.81 -5.78 16.22
C VAL A 109 -5.13 -5.58 16.97
N ASN A 110 -5.55 -4.35 17.22
CA ASN A 110 -6.76 -4.06 17.98
C ASN A 110 -8.03 -4.15 17.13
N SER A 111 -7.96 -3.71 15.88
CA SER A 111 -9.09 -3.67 14.94
C SER A 111 -9.10 -4.87 13.99
N ASN A 112 -7.93 -5.34 13.56
CA ASN A 112 -7.77 -6.44 12.62
C ASN A 112 -7.36 -7.73 13.37
N THR A 113 -8.26 -8.30 14.17
CA THR A 113 -7.95 -9.41 15.09
C THR A 113 -8.02 -10.81 14.46
N ASP A 114 -8.77 -10.97 13.37
CA ASP A 114 -8.96 -12.27 12.71
C ASP A 114 -7.77 -12.62 11.81
N THR A 115 -6.77 -13.28 12.38
CA THR A 115 -5.56 -13.69 11.64
C THR A 115 -5.83 -14.78 10.60
N VAL A 116 -6.93 -15.54 10.70
CA VAL A 116 -7.31 -16.54 9.68
C VAL A 116 -7.82 -15.81 8.45
N LEU A 117 -8.72 -14.86 8.65
CA LEU A 117 -9.22 -13.97 7.60
C LEU A 117 -8.10 -13.24 6.88
N ILE A 118 -7.14 -12.67 7.62
CA ILE A 118 -6.00 -11.95 7.00
C ILE A 118 -5.18 -12.89 6.13
N ARG A 119 -4.87 -14.12 6.61
CA ARG A 119 -4.15 -15.11 5.79
C ARG A 119 -4.91 -15.50 4.53
N ASP A 120 -6.23 -15.66 4.62
CA ASP A 120 -7.05 -15.99 3.46
C ASP A 120 -7.06 -14.85 2.44
N LEU A 121 -7.15 -13.60 2.90
CA LEU A 121 -7.06 -12.42 2.03
C LEU A 121 -5.69 -12.28 1.38
N LEU A 122 -4.60 -12.52 2.11
CA LEU A 122 -3.23 -12.49 1.57
C LEU A 122 -3.00 -13.57 0.49
N ARG A 123 -3.69 -14.71 0.60
CA ARG A 123 -3.68 -15.77 -0.43
C ARG A 123 -4.50 -15.40 -1.65
N SER A 124 -5.72 -14.88 -1.45
CA SER A 124 -6.61 -14.59 -2.57
C SER A 124 -6.19 -13.34 -3.34
N LEU A 125 -5.75 -12.29 -2.64
CA LEU A 125 -5.29 -11.03 -3.20
C LEU A 125 -3.77 -11.07 -3.42
N SER A 126 -3.37 -11.91 -4.38
CA SER A 126 -1.98 -12.31 -4.64
C SER A 126 -1.31 -11.60 -5.81
N SER A 127 -2.06 -10.96 -6.72
CA SER A 127 -1.54 -10.30 -7.92
C SER A 127 -2.34 -9.04 -8.25
N SER A 128 -1.62 -7.97 -8.60
CA SER A 128 -2.22 -6.69 -8.96
C SER A 128 -3.01 -6.76 -10.28
N ARG A 129 -2.65 -7.68 -11.18
CA ARG A 129 -3.18 -7.76 -12.55
C ARG A 129 -3.88 -9.08 -12.88
N GLU A 130 -3.50 -10.17 -12.23
CA GLU A 130 -4.03 -11.49 -12.55
C GLU A 130 -5.14 -11.90 -11.57
N ASN A 131 -6.20 -12.49 -12.11
CA ASN A 131 -7.17 -13.20 -11.31
C ASN A 131 -6.77 -14.67 -11.20
N ASN A 132 -6.31 -15.08 -10.02
CA ASN A 132 -5.84 -16.45 -9.75
C ASN A 132 -6.98 -17.44 -9.42
N GLY A 133 -8.16 -17.24 -10.01
CA GLY A 133 -9.34 -18.10 -9.79
C GLY A 133 -10.10 -17.80 -8.50
N PHE A 134 -9.86 -16.64 -7.88
CA PHE A 134 -10.59 -16.15 -6.72
C PHE A 134 -11.67 -15.14 -7.14
N ASN A 135 -12.63 -14.89 -6.25
CA ASN A 135 -13.74 -13.96 -6.55
C ASN A 135 -13.28 -12.52 -6.76
N ARG A 136 -12.09 -12.12 -6.28
CA ARG A 136 -11.55 -10.75 -6.40
C ARG A 136 -10.10 -10.77 -6.84
N GLN A 137 -9.78 -9.88 -7.78
CA GLN A 137 -8.43 -9.55 -8.23
C GLN A 137 -7.80 -8.48 -7.32
N GLY A 138 -6.48 -8.51 -7.20
CA GLY A 138 -5.68 -7.44 -6.63
C GLY A 138 -4.59 -7.97 -5.72
N LEU A 139 -3.70 -7.07 -5.30
CA LEU A 139 -2.60 -7.39 -4.38
C LEU A 139 -2.82 -6.68 -3.04
N LEU A 140 -2.97 -7.45 -1.96
CA LEU A 140 -3.05 -6.90 -0.60
C LEU A 140 -1.65 -6.61 -0.07
N LEU A 141 -1.44 -5.41 0.46
CA LEU A 141 -0.17 -4.96 1.03
C LEU A 141 -0.41 -4.39 2.42
N LEU A 142 0.34 -4.91 3.39
CA LEU A 142 0.21 -4.54 4.79
C LEU A 142 1.32 -3.58 5.24
N SER A 143 0.99 -2.69 6.17
CA SER A 143 1.96 -1.89 6.91
C SER A 143 1.89 -2.20 8.40
N TYR A 144 3.04 -2.32 9.06
CA TYR A 144 3.18 -2.84 10.42
C TYR A 144 3.78 -1.77 11.35
N PRO A 145 3.03 -1.24 12.33
CA PRO A 145 1.61 -1.50 12.60
C PRO A 145 0.66 -0.73 11.66
N SER A 146 1.13 0.35 11.03
CA SER A 146 0.28 1.25 10.23
C SER A 146 1.02 1.88 9.06
N VAL A 147 0.30 2.60 8.19
CA VAL A 147 0.84 3.33 7.04
C VAL A 147 1.91 4.36 7.42
N GLU A 148 1.91 4.86 8.66
CA GLU A 148 3.00 5.68 9.20
C GLU A 148 4.37 4.98 9.12
N SER A 149 4.41 3.65 9.02
CA SER A 149 5.65 2.89 8.81
C SER A 149 6.31 3.23 7.47
N PHE A 150 5.51 3.51 6.43
CA PHE A 150 6.02 4.05 5.17
C PHE A 150 6.57 5.46 5.35
N VAL A 151 5.90 6.30 6.15
CA VAL A 151 6.38 7.65 6.43
C VAL A 151 7.71 7.59 7.18
N ALA A 152 7.86 6.68 8.15
CA ALA A 152 9.11 6.46 8.86
C ALA A 152 10.25 6.05 7.92
N SER A 153 10.01 5.09 7.02
CA SER A 153 11.03 4.56 6.10
C SER A 153 11.55 5.58 5.08
N ASN A 154 10.81 6.67 4.86
CA ASN A 154 11.28 7.76 4.03
C ASN A 154 12.40 8.60 4.68
N PHE A 155 12.54 8.59 6.01
CA PHE A 155 13.38 9.56 6.72
C PHE A 155 14.27 8.98 7.81
N ILE A 156 14.01 7.75 8.26
CA ILE A 156 14.75 7.10 9.33
C ILE A 156 15.50 5.91 8.74
N GLU A 157 16.78 5.79 9.04
CA GLU A 157 17.58 4.63 8.66
C GLU A 157 17.37 3.46 9.62
N ASN A 158 17.41 2.25 9.10
CA ASN A 158 17.21 1.00 9.84
C ASN A 158 15.88 0.96 10.61
N THR A 159 14.80 1.43 9.99
CA THR A 159 13.43 1.48 10.55
C THR A 159 12.97 0.16 11.13
N PHE A 160 13.36 -0.97 10.54
CA PHE A 160 13.03 -2.30 11.04
C PHE A 160 13.53 -2.58 12.47
N ASN A 161 14.53 -1.84 12.95
CA ASN A 161 15.02 -1.93 14.33
C ASN A 161 14.10 -1.23 15.33
N LEU A 162 13.17 -0.40 14.87
CA LEU A 162 12.12 0.19 15.69
C LEU A 162 10.92 -0.76 15.81
N SER A 163 10.18 -0.63 16.90
CA SER A 163 8.99 -1.45 17.15
C SER A 163 7.94 -0.70 17.93
N PHE A 164 6.67 -0.90 17.58
CA PHE A 164 5.53 -0.23 18.19
C PHE A 164 4.35 -1.19 18.31
N GLY A 165 3.52 -1.02 19.32
CA GLY A 165 2.32 -1.83 19.51
C GLY A 165 1.18 -1.36 18.61
N THR A 166 1.10 -0.05 18.37
CA THR A 166 -0.01 0.58 17.63
C THR A 166 0.46 1.68 16.67
N GLY A 167 -0.37 1.98 15.67
CA GLY A 167 -0.15 3.12 14.77
C GLY A 167 -0.12 4.47 15.50
N ASP A 168 -0.90 4.63 16.57
CA ASP A 168 -0.91 5.86 17.37
C ASP A 168 0.40 6.11 18.13
N GLU A 169 1.05 5.05 18.62
CA GLU A 169 2.39 5.16 19.21
C GLU A 169 3.42 5.60 18.18
N LEU A 170 3.41 4.96 17.00
CA LEU A 170 4.29 5.33 15.90
C LEU A 170 4.05 6.78 15.46
N LYS A 171 2.80 7.19 15.32
CA LYS A 171 2.42 8.55 14.92
C LYS A 171 2.90 9.59 15.92
N ARG A 172 2.79 9.33 17.23
CA ARG A 172 3.34 10.21 18.27
C ARG A 172 4.87 10.30 18.14
N TYR A 173 5.54 9.17 17.99
CA TYR A 173 6.99 9.14 17.78
C TYR A 173 7.42 9.97 16.56
N LEU A 174 6.75 9.83 15.42
CA LEU A 174 7.06 10.63 14.22
C LEU A 174 6.81 12.13 14.42
N ASN A 175 5.74 12.49 15.13
CA ASN A 175 5.44 13.89 15.45
C ASN A 175 6.53 14.51 16.33
N ASP A 176 7.04 13.80 17.34
CA ASP A 176 8.14 14.26 18.19
C ASP A 176 9.42 14.50 17.39
N GLN A 177 9.66 13.68 16.37
CA GLN A 177 10.76 13.84 15.41
C GLN A 177 10.46 14.87 14.30
N LYS A 178 9.28 15.50 14.31
CA LYS A 178 8.80 16.43 13.27
C LYS A 178 8.78 15.79 11.88
N ILE A 179 8.59 14.48 11.80
CA ILE A 179 8.46 13.71 10.56
C ILE A 179 6.99 13.63 10.19
N ASN A 180 6.67 13.88 8.93
CA ASN A 180 5.32 13.70 8.40
C ASN A 180 5.35 13.52 6.87
N GLN A 181 4.23 13.04 6.33
CA GLN A 181 4.05 12.70 4.93
C GLN A 181 4.15 13.88 3.95
N CYS A 182 4.02 15.13 4.41
CA CYS A 182 4.13 16.31 3.53
C CYS A 182 5.57 16.59 3.10
N LYS A 183 6.56 15.95 3.74
CA LYS A 183 7.98 16.10 3.43
C LYS A 183 8.50 15.09 2.40
N ILE A 184 7.66 14.13 1.98
CA ILE A 184 8.08 13.04 1.09
C ILE A 184 8.50 13.59 -0.28
N THR A 185 9.66 13.17 -0.76
CA THR A 185 10.26 13.51 -2.05
C THR A 185 10.62 12.25 -2.81
N GLU A 186 11.06 12.40 -4.06
CA GLU A 186 11.61 11.27 -4.81
C GLU A 186 12.79 10.60 -4.10
N GLU A 187 13.73 11.38 -3.55
CA GLU A 187 14.88 10.83 -2.82
C GLU A 187 14.44 10.08 -1.56
N SER A 188 13.47 10.60 -0.81
CA SER A 188 12.97 9.91 0.38
C SER A 188 12.25 8.60 0.03
N ILE A 189 11.59 8.52 -1.12
CA ILE A 189 10.99 7.28 -1.61
C ILE A 189 12.08 6.24 -1.93
N LYS A 190 13.22 6.64 -2.50
CA LYS A 190 14.37 5.72 -2.68
C LYS A 190 14.82 5.17 -1.32
N SER A 191 14.93 6.02 -0.29
CA SER A 191 15.22 5.56 1.07
C SER A 191 14.19 4.56 1.57
N ALA A 192 12.89 4.80 1.35
CA ALA A 192 11.83 3.88 1.75
C ALA A 192 11.93 2.51 1.05
N VAL A 193 12.40 2.46 -0.19
CA VAL A 193 12.65 1.19 -0.91
C VAL A 193 13.87 0.46 -0.32
N ILE A 194 14.96 1.17 0.00
CA ILE A 194 16.14 0.59 0.67
C ILE A 194 15.73 0.01 2.03
N GLU A 195 14.95 0.76 2.80
CA GLU A 195 14.47 0.36 4.12
C GLU A 195 13.52 -0.85 4.04
N MET A 196 12.64 -0.91 3.03
CA MET A 196 11.83 -2.10 2.79
C MET A 196 12.69 -3.31 2.44
N ASP A 197 13.65 -3.18 1.51
CA ASP A 197 14.56 -4.28 1.14
C ASP A 197 15.40 -4.77 2.33
N TYR A 198 15.93 -3.85 3.13
CA TYR A 198 16.62 -4.17 4.38
C TYR A 198 15.70 -4.94 5.33
N ALA A 199 14.47 -4.46 5.56
CA ALA A 199 13.50 -5.14 6.41
C ALA A 199 13.14 -6.54 5.90
N LEU A 200 12.96 -6.72 4.59
CA LEU A 200 12.74 -8.01 3.94
C LEU A 200 13.89 -8.98 4.23
N LYS A 201 15.14 -8.53 4.09
CA LYS A 201 16.32 -9.34 4.43
C LYS A 201 16.36 -9.70 5.92
N GLN A 202 15.99 -8.78 6.80
CA GLN A 202 15.96 -9.02 8.25
C GLN A 202 14.85 -9.99 8.70
N VAL A 203 13.74 -10.10 7.96
CA VAL A 203 12.74 -11.15 8.21
C VAL A 203 13.11 -12.49 7.60
N GLY A 204 14.09 -12.53 6.69
CA GLY A 204 14.54 -13.75 6.01
C GLY A 204 14.07 -13.88 4.56
N VAL A 205 13.54 -12.81 3.96
CA VAL A 205 13.19 -12.73 2.54
C VAL A 205 14.38 -12.18 1.77
N THR A 206 15.11 -13.04 1.07
CA THR A 206 16.26 -12.64 0.24
C THR A 206 15.88 -12.40 -1.23
N GLU A 207 14.83 -13.08 -1.70
CA GLU A 207 14.28 -12.97 -3.05
C GLU A 207 12.75 -13.01 -2.96
N TYR A 208 12.08 -12.28 -3.85
CA TYR A 208 10.63 -12.28 -3.97
C TYR A 208 10.20 -12.10 -5.41
N ASN A 209 9.06 -12.68 -5.76
CA ASN A 209 8.43 -12.53 -7.07
C ASN A 209 7.24 -11.57 -6.93
N LEU A 210 7.24 -10.47 -7.69
CA LEU A 210 6.15 -9.50 -7.69
C LEU A 210 4.85 -10.08 -8.28
N ASP A 211 4.95 -10.99 -9.25
CA ASP A 211 3.78 -11.64 -9.86
C ASP A 211 3.10 -12.65 -8.91
N HIS A 212 3.86 -13.15 -7.92
CA HIS A 212 3.42 -14.12 -6.92
C HIS A 212 3.77 -13.66 -5.49
N PHE A 213 3.53 -12.38 -5.20
CA PHE A 213 4.00 -11.77 -3.96
C PHE A 213 3.29 -12.31 -2.70
N SER A 214 2.18 -13.05 -2.85
CA SER A 214 1.42 -13.63 -1.72
C SER A 214 2.27 -14.49 -0.80
N ASP A 215 3.22 -15.28 -1.32
CA ASP A 215 4.06 -16.16 -0.50
C ASP A 215 4.99 -15.36 0.40
N THR A 216 5.65 -14.36 -0.19
CA THR A 216 6.48 -13.38 0.54
C THR A 216 5.65 -12.65 1.59
N ASN A 217 4.44 -12.22 1.23
CA ASN A 217 3.55 -11.46 2.10
C ASN A 217 3.05 -12.30 3.29
N LEU A 218 2.67 -13.56 3.05
CA LEU A 218 2.29 -14.51 4.10
C LEU A 218 3.45 -14.82 5.04
N PHE A 219 4.66 -14.99 4.50
CA PHE A 219 5.85 -15.22 5.30
C PHE A 219 6.11 -14.03 6.24
N ILE A 220 6.12 -12.80 5.71
CA ILE A 220 6.26 -11.57 6.48
C ILE A 220 5.19 -11.48 7.57
N PHE A 221 3.93 -11.71 7.21
CA PHE A 221 2.81 -11.68 8.16
C PHE A 221 3.02 -12.67 9.30
N ASN A 222 3.31 -13.94 9.02
CA ASN A 222 3.51 -14.94 10.07
C ASN A 222 4.71 -14.58 10.97
N THR A 223 5.83 -14.13 10.41
CA THR A 223 6.99 -13.69 11.19
C THR A 223 6.68 -12.48 12.09
N GLN A 224 5.87 -11.55 11.61
CA GLN A 224 5.42 -10.40 12.40
C GLN A 224 4.46 -10.81 13.52
N GLU A 225 3.50 -11.72 13.25
CA GLU A 225 2.59 -12.24 14.28
C GLU A 225 3.34 -13.02 15.37
N GLU A 226 4.33 -13.84 15.01
CA GLU A 226 5.18 -14.55 15.98
C GLU A 226 5.93 -13.58 16.89
N LYS A 227 6.51 -12.51 16.33
CA LYS A 227 7.17 -11.46 17.11
C LYS A 227 6.16 -10.71 17.99
N TYR A 228 4.98 -10.40 17.48
CA TYR A 228 3.96 -9.71 18.24
C TYR A 228 3.52 -10.53 19.46
N ILE A 229 3.32 -11.85 19.31
CA ILE A 229 2.97 -12.73 20.44
C ILE A 229 4.01 -12.62 21.57
N LEU A 230 5.29 -12.54 21.23
CA LEU A 230 6.40 -12.50 22.19
C LEU A 230 6.62 -11.11 22.81
N TYR A 231 6.49 -10.04 22.02
CA TYR A 231 6.93 -8.70 22.40
C TYR A 231 5.82 -7.67 22.49
N GLN A 232 4.60 -8.02 22.07
CA GLN A 232 3.43 -7.13 21.96
C GLN A 232 3.67 -5.89 21.08
N ASN A 233 4.64 -5.99 20.17
CA ASN A 233 5.00 -4.93 19.22
C ASN A 233 5.30 -5.55 17.86
N TYR A 234 5.01 -4.82 16.79
CA TYR A 234 5.49 -5.14 15.45
C TYR A 234 6.82 -4.42 15.16
N ARG A 235 7.69 -5.04 14.36
CA ARG A 235 8.83 -4.33 13.76
C ARG A 235 8.33 -3.48 12.61
N LEU A 236 8.84 -2.25 12.47
CA LEU A 236 8.37 -1.37 11.41
C LEU A 236 8.69 -1.95 10.03
N LEU A 237 7.64 -2.08 9.21
CA LEU A 237 7.73 -2.50 7.82
C LEU A 237 6.50 -1.98 7.09
N SER A 238 6.67 -1.36 5.93
CA SER A 238 5.57 -1.09 5.01
C SER A 238 5.85 -1.71 3.66
N LEU A 239 4.86 -2.39 3.12
CA LEU A 239 4.91 -2.99 1.79
C LEU A 239 4.40 -2.05 0.69
N LEU A 240 4.12 -0.78 0.99
CA LEU A 240 3.63 0.19 0.00
C LEU A 240 4.60 0.36 -1.18
N CYS A 241 5.92 0.28 -0.94
CA CYS A 241 6.94 0.33 -1.99
C CYS A 241 6.78 -0.77 -3.05
N VAL A 242 6.13 -1.90 -2.73
CA VAL A 242 5.82 -2.97 -3.69
C VAL A 242 5.00 -2.44 -4.86
N ILE A 243 4.10 -1.47 -4.63
CA ILE A 243 3.33 -0.82 -5.71
C ILE A 243 4.25 -0.13 -6.70
N LEU A 244 5.27 0.57 -6.20
CA LEU A 244 6.21 1.32 -7.06
C LEU A 244 7.11 0.37 -7.87
N LEU A 245 7.48 -0.76 -7.28
CA LEU A 245 8.24 -1.82 -7.97
C LEU A 245 7.38 -2.52 -9.02
N ASP A 246 6.17 -2.96 -8.65
CA ASP A 246 5.22 -3.66 -9.54
C ASP A 246 4.83 -2.81 -10.75
N LEU A 247 4.60 -1.50 -10.55
CA LEU A 247 4.29 -0.58 -11.64
C LEU A 247 5.52 -0.21 -12.49
N GLY A 248 6.73 -0.62 -12.07
CA GLY A 248 8.00 -0.25 -12.71
C GLY A 248 8.32 1.24 -12.59
N LEU A 249 7.79 1.92 -11.57
CA LEU A 249 8.16 3.29 -11.22
C LEU A 249 9.53 3.35 -10.56
N ILE A 250 9.90 2.27 -9.88
CA ILE A 250 11.20 2.11 -9.24
C ILE A 250 11.80 0.77 -9.67
N GLU A 251 13.10 0.79 -9.97
CA GLU A 251 13.90 -0.39 -10.25
C GLU A 251 15.06 -0.46 -9.26
N VAL A 252 15.25 -1.62 -8.63
CA VAL A 252 16.44 -1.93 -7.85
C VAL A 252 17.45 -2.56 -8.81
N ILE A 253 18.54 -1.83 -9.08
CA ILE A 253 19.61 -2.27 -9.98
C ILE A 253 20.75 -2.75 -9.10
N ASP A 254 21.12 -4.02 -9.21
CA ASP A 254 22.33 -4.52 -8.58
C ASP A 254 23.54 -3.80 -9.18
N SER A 255 24.40 -3.27 -8.31
CA SER A 255 25.68 -2.74 -8.74
C SER A 255 26.59 -3.92 -9.08
N GLU A 256 26.79 -4.17 -10.38
CA GLU A 256 27.88 -5.01 -10.90
C GLU A 256 29.26 -4.53 -10.41
#